data_AF-A0A2P6W3G8-F1
#
_entry.id   AF-A0A2P6W3G8-F1
#
_cell.length_a   1.000
_cell.length_b   1.000
_cell.length_c   1.000
_cell.angle_alpha   90.00
_cell.angle_beta   90.00
_cell.angle_gamma   90.00
#
_symmetry.space_group_name_H-M   'P 1'
#
loop_
_entity.id
_entity.type
_entity.pdbx_description
1 polymer ?
#
loop_
_entity_poly.entity_id
_entity_poly.type
_entity_poly.pdbx_seq_one_letter_code
_entity_poly.pdbx_strand_id
1 'polypeptide(L)' 'GMFRPEVVKPMLGFEAKVLAWGLGIPRIAFKAAGLSDIRELYRNDIDIINKTPVWRPEVER' A
#
# COMPACT_ATOMS: atom_id res chain seq x y z
N GLY A 1 5.35 -12.42 6.34
CA GLY A 1 5.01 -13.76 6.85
C GLY A 1 5.59 -14.81 5.94
N MET A 2 5.97 -15.95 6.51
CA MET A 2 6.36 -17.12 5.71
C MET A 2 5.11 -17.80 5.15
N PHE A 3 5.15 -18.18 3.88
CA PHE A 3 4.09 -19.00 3.30
C PHE A 3 4.19 -20.42 3.83
N ARG A 4 3.03 -21.04 4.03
CA ARG A 4 2.94 -22.43 4.45
C ARG A 4 3.19 -23.36 3.25
N PRO A 5 3.80 -24.54 3.44
CA PRO A 5 4.11 -25.46 2.34
C PRO A 5 2.90 -25.82 1.46
N GLU A 6 1.70 -25.96 2.07
CA GLU A 6 0.45 -26.25 1.37
C GLU A 6 -0.02 -25.12 0.44
N VAL A 7 0.52 -23.92 0.58
CA VAL A 7 0.27 -22.78 -0.33
C VAL A 7 1.34 -22.72 -1.41
N VAL A 8 2.60 -22.98 -1.06
CA VAL A 8 3.73 -22.85 -1.99
C VAL A 8 3.70 -23.90 -3.10
N LYS A 9 3.53 -25.18 -2.75
CA LYS A 9 3.62 -26.28 -3.72
C LYS A 9 2.53 -26.22 -4.80
N PRO A 10 1.24 -25.91 -4.48
CA PRO A 10 0.22 -25.70 -5.51
C PRO A 10 0.45 -24.45 -6.36
N MET A 11 0.97 -23.35 -5.78
CA MET A 11 1.17 -22.10 -6.52
C MET A 11 2.39 -22.13 -7.45
N LEU A 12 3.48 -22.76 -7.03
CA LEU A 12 4.77 -22.73 -7.74
C LEU A 12 5.10 -24.05 -8.46
N GLY A 13 4.43 -25.16 -8.11
CA GLY A 13 4.70 -26.49 -8.68
C GLY A 13 5.93 -27.19 -8.10
N PHE A 14 6.64 -26.57 -7.16
CA PHE A 14 7.79 -27.16 -6.44
C PHE A 14 7.84 -26.69 -4.99
N GLU A 15 8.65 -27.36 -4.18
CA GLU A 15 8.84 -27.02 -2.77
C GLU A 15 9.89 -25.92 -2.61
N ALA A 16 9.48 -24.81 -1.98
CA ALA A 16 10.36 -23.68 -1.67
C ALA A 16 9.94 -22.99 -0.37
N LYS A 17 10.87 -22.27 0.26
CA LYS A 17 10.56 -21.36 1.38
C LYS A 17 10.30 -19.97 0.81
N VAL A 18 9.09 -19.43 1.03
CA VAL A 18 8.69 -18.12 0.50
C VAL A 18 8.36 -17.18 1.64
N LEU A 19 8.99 -16.00 1.64
CA LEU A 19 8.65 -14.87 2.51
C LEU A 19 7.87 -13.85 1.69
N ALA A 20 6.73 -13.41 2.20
CA ALA A 20 5.98 -12.32 1.59
C ALA A 20 5.55 -11.30 2.64
N TRP A 21 5.38 -10.06 2.21
CA TRP A 21 4.90 -8.96 3.04
C TRP A 21 4.11 -8.01 2.14
N GLY A 22 3.17 -7.26 2.73
CA GLY A 22 2.32 -6.33 2.01
C GLY A 22 2.03 -5.12 2.88
N LEU A 23 2.05 -3.94 2.26
CA LEU A 23 1.77 -2.68 2.93
C LEU A 23 0.36 -2.22 2.62
N GLY A 24 -0.39 -1.84 3.65
CA GLY A 24 -1.65 -1.12 3.49
C GLY A 24 -1.39 0.36 3.27
N ILE A 25 -0.93 0.76 2.09
CA ILE A 25 -0.68 2.18 1.75
C ILE A 25 -1.88 3.07 2.12
N PRO A 26 -3.14 2.70 1.83
CA PRO A 26 -4.29 3.50 2.22
C PRO A 26 -4.40 3.73 3.73
N ARG A 27 -4.02 2.73 4.54
CA ARG A 27 -4.05 2.84 6.01
C ARG A 27 -2.99 3.80 6.52
N ILE A 28 -1.80 3.78 5.92
CA ILE A 28 -0.71 4.70 6.25
C ILE A 28 -1.12 6.12 5.85
N ALA A 29 -1.60 6.30 4.61
CA ALA A 29 -2.03 7.59 4.08
C ALA A 29 -3.19 8.20 4.89
N PHE A 30 -4.21 7.40 5.21
CA PHE A 30 -5.36 7.80 6.03
C PHE A 30 -4.92 8.38 7.39
N LYS A 31 -4.02 7.67 8.08
CA LYS A 31 -3.48 8.11 9.36
C LYS A 31 -2.57 9.33 9.22
N ALA A 32 -1.71 9.35 8.21
CA ALA A 32 -0.78 10.45 7.97
C ALA A 32 -1.52 11.75 7.61
N ALA A 33 -2.64 11.66 6.89
CA ALA A 33 -3.50 12.78 6.54
C ALA A 33 -4.45 13.22 7.67
N GLY A 34 -4.46 12.52 8.82
CA GLY A 34 -5.31 12.86 9.97
C GLY A 34 -6.81 12.69 9.69
N LEU A 35 -7.18 11.85 8.73
CA LEU A 35 -8.58 11.63 8.34
C LEU A 35 -9.30 10.78 9.39
N SER A 36 -10.62 10.95 9.49
CA SER A 36 -11.49 10.16 10.37
C SER A 36 -12.33 9.12 9.62
N ASP A 37 -12.53 9.33 8.31
CA ASP A 37 -13.21 8.41 7.40
C ASP A 37 -12.31 8.05 6.20
N ILE A 38 -12.02 6.75 6.02
CA ILE A 38 -11.14 6.27 4.95
C ILE A 38 -11.69 6.55 3.54
N ARG A 39 -13.00 6.74 3.41
CA ARG A 39 -13.64 7.07 2.12
C ARG A 39 -13.19 8.43 1.59
N GLU A 40 -12.77 9.34 2.46
CA GLU A 40 -12.23 10.63 2.06
C GLU A 40 -10.96 10.49 1.22
N LEU A 41 -10.16 9.45 1.47
CA LEU A 41 -8.96 9.15 0.67
C LEU A 41 -9.30 8.77 -0.79
N TYR A 42 -10.50 8.25 -1.04
CA TYR A 42 -10.96 7.79 -2.36
C TYR A 42 -12.02 8.70 -2.97
N ARG A 43 -12.29 9.84 -2.33
CA ARG A 43 -13.29 10.79 -2.82
C ARG A 43 -12.78 11.45 -4.10
N ASN A 44 -13.66 11.55 -5.09
CA ASN A 44 -13.35 12.21 -6.35
C ASN A 44 -13.62 13.72 -6.22
N ASP A 45 -12.76 14.42 -5.48
CA ASP A 45 -12.89 15.85 -5.18
C ASP A 45 -11.64 16.60 -5.68
N ILE A 46 -11.84 17.47 -6.67
CA ILE A 46 -10.75 18.18 -7.34
C ILE A 46 -10.07 19.22 -6.45
N ASP A 47 -10.81 19.82 -5.50
CA ASP A 47 -10.24 20.82 -4.61
C ASP A 47 -9.29 20.16 -3.61
N ILE A 48 -9.62 18.95 -3.14
CA ILE A 48 -8.73 18.15 -2.29
C ILE A 48 -7.45 17.80 -3.05
N ILE A 49 -7.57 17.34 -4.30
CA ILE A 49 -6.41 16.98 -5.13
C ILE A 49 -5.49 18.20 -5.31
N ASN A 50 -6.06 19.37 -5.64
CA ASN A 50 -5.29 20.59 -5.87
C ASN A 50 -4.61 21.13 -4.59
N LYS A 51 -5.22 20.95 -3.42
CA LYS A 51 -4.67 21.40 -2.13
C LYS A 51 -3.69 20.39 -1.52
N THR A 52 -3.73 19.12 -1.94
CA THR A 52 -2.86 18.08 -1.38
C THR A 52 -1.42 18.33 -1.85
N PRO A 53 -0.46 18.47 -0.93
CA PRO A 53 0.93 18.70 -1.31
C PRO A 53 1.46 17.50 -2.09
N VAL A 54 2.00 17.77 -3.29
CA VAL A 54 2.66 16.74 -4.10
C VAL A 54 4.01 16.44 -3.46
N TRP A 55 4.19 15.22 -2.96
CA TRP A 55 5.51 14.77 -2.55
C TRP A 55 6.40 14.61 -3.79
N ARG A 56 7.39 15.50 -3.91
CA ARG A 56 8.47 15.40 -4.89
C ARG A 56 9.78 15.29 -4.10
N PRO A 57 10.33 14.09 -3.91
CA PRO A 57 11.71 14.01 -3.44
C PRO A 57 12.53 14.72 -4.51
N GLU A 58 13.39 15.64 -4.09
CA GLU A 58 14.36 16.23 -5.00
C GLU A 58 15.12 15.08 -5.65
N VAL A 59 14.88 14.88 -6.95
CA VAL A 59 15.70 13.98 -7.74
C VAL A 59 17.02 14.69 -7.87
N GLU A 60 17.93 14.43 -6.92
CA GLU A 60 19.33 14.77 -7.04
C GLU A 60 19.77 14.25 -8.41
N ARG A 61 20.04 15.19 -9.32
CA ARG A 61 20.53 14.93 -10.67
C ARG A 61 22.05 14.84 -10.65
#